data_AF-G4HDA6-F1
#
_entry.id   AF-G4HDA6-F1
#
_cell.length_a   1.000
_cell.length_b   1.000
_cell.length_c   1.000
_cell.angle_alpha   90.00
_cell.angle_beta   90.00
_cell.angle_gamma   90.00
#
_symmetry.space_group_name_H-M   'P 1'
#
loop_
_entity.id
_entity.type
_entity.pdbx_description
1 polymer ?
#
loop_
_entity_poly.entity_id
_entity_poly.type
_entity_poly.pdbx_seq_one_letter_code
_entity_poly.pdbx_strand_id
1 'polypeptide(L)'
;MLQQNLDEKSEFQRLFQMYLLFEEEAERPNAEAIRIAIETQCGKTDIVSGSDALSSFAVEAYKVAYRDGEMPAQVMMADVTPFQPESITDMERTQFWTMPDGEDVLEQCRYKLLISDFMAAGLDYKSRSALLADWLEAAVSLFPTCKAIWIPSSGKLLHPSEIADNPYEGAARFLQFGMNIRYFTIHGTEDSLVDSLGLFALGLPDVQYHFHTLDPNDVSRHAFSVAAYLFEADVPVNDGETIAGLLNGEMAPEVHWPCRFEMSLIQPAREVMDVCPGEYAAGERE
;
A
#
# COMPACT_ATOMS: atom_id res chain seq x y z
N MET A 1 -8.98 6.14 24.18
CA MET A 1 -9.76 5.18 23.39
C MET A 1 -9.88 5.81 22.01
N LEU A 2 -9.23 5.22 20.99
CA LEU A 2 -9.30 5.73 19.63
C LEU A 2 -10.74 5.55 19.13
N GLN A 3 -11.39 6.65 18.74
CA GLN A 3 -12.77 6.65 18.29
C GLN A 3 -12.80 6.28 16.80
N GLN A 4 -13.31 5.09 16.48
CA GLN A 4 -13.47 4.63 15.10
C GLN A 4 -14.83 5.05 14.54
N ASN A 5 -14.85 5.53 13.31
CA ASN A 5 -16.06 5.86 12.55
C ASN A 5 -16.19 4.95 11.30
N LEU A 6 -16.93 3.85 11.41
CA LEU A 6 -17.09 2.89 10.32
C LEU A 6 -18.15 3.30 9.27
N ASP A 7 -18.84 4.43 9.48
CA ASP A 7 -19.81 4.94 8.52
C ASP A 7 -19.14 5.56 7.27
N GLU A 8 -17.86 5.94 7.38
CA GLU A 8 -17.03 6.42 6.28
C GLU A 8 -16.41 5.25 5.51
N LYS A 9 -16.97 4.96 4.33
CA LYS A 9 -16.47 3.92 3.43
C LYS A 9 -15.23 4.39 2.67
N SER A 10 -14.21 3.55 2.63
CA SER A 10 -13.07 3.71 1.74
C SER A 10 -13.53 3.62 0.28
N GLU A 11 -12.96 4.44 -0.59
CA GLU A 11 -13.23 4.41 -2.03
C GLU A 11 -12.01 3.93 -2.82
N PHE A 12 -12.26 3.30 -3.97
CA PHE A 12 -11.21 2.98 -4.94
C PHE A 12 -10.40 4.24 -5.26
N GLN A 13 -9.08 4.14 -5.13
CA GLN A 13 -8.21 5.28 -5.33
C GLN A 13 -8.03 5.56 -6.81
N ARG A 14 -8.67 6.61 -7.32
CA ARG A 14 -8.47 7.07 -8.71
C ARG A 14 -7.07 7.62 -8.96
N LEU A 15 -6.41 8.09 -7.91
CA LEU A 15 -5.01 8.51 -7.88
C LEU A 15 -4.36 7.83 -6.68
N PHE A 16 -3.26 7.13 -6.90
CA PHE A 16 -2.48 6.49 -5.85
C PHE A 16 -1.37 7.46 -5.42
N GLN A 17 -1.49 8.02 -4.23
CA GLN A 17 -0.56 9.04 -3.73
C GLN A 17 0.65 8.40 -3.06
N MET A 18 1.84 8.90 -3.36
CA MET A 18 3.07 8.52 -2.67
C MET A 18 3.85 9.81 -2.37
N TYR A 19 4.26 9.98 -1.12
CA TYR A 19 4.97 11.16 -0.68
C TYR A 19 6.43 10.82 -0.37
N LEU A 20 7.35 11.48 -1.05
CA LEU A 20 8.75 11.49 -0.66
C LEU A 20 8.92 12.60 0.40
N LEU A 21 9.54 12.26 1.53
CA LEU A 21 9.69 13.14 2.68
C LEU A 21 11.15 13.55 2.86
N PHE A 22 11.37 14.81 3.22
CA PHE A 22 12.70 15.42 3.29
C PHE A 22 12.87 16.25 4.55
N GLU A 23 14.09 16.26 5.08
CA GLU A 23 14.51 17.14 6.18
C GLU A 23 14.66 18.59 5.69
N GLU A 24 15.34 18.78 4.55
CA GLU A 24 15.55 20.08 3.89
C GLU A 24 14.76 20.15 2.58
N GLU A 25 14.51 21.36 2.08
CA GLU A 25 13.83 21.56 0.80
C GLU A 25 14.64 20.94 -0.34
N ALA A 26 14.06 19.95 -1.03
CA ALA A 26 14.71 19.29 -2.14
C ALA A 26 14.63 20.14 -3.42
N GLU A 27 15.69 20.12 -4.23
CA GLU A 27 15.63 20.70 -5.57
C GLU A 27 14.88 19.74 -6.50
N ARG A 28 13.72 20.18 -6.98
CA ARG A 28 12.91 19.40 -7.92
C ARG A 28 13.61 19.35 -9.29
N PRO A 29 13.88 18.16 -9.86
CA PRO A 29 14.45 18.05 -11.20
C PRO A 29 13.50 18.62 -12.26
N ASN A 30 14.05 19.16 -13.34
CA ASN A 30 13.24 19.61 -14.47
C ASN A 30 12.57 18.41 -15.18
N ALA A 31 11.55 18.70 -15.99
CA ALA A 31 10.75 17.67 -16.66
C ALA A 31 11.58 16.72 -17.54
N GLU A 32 12.66 17.18 -18.16
CA GLU A 32 13.50 16.33 -19.01
C GLU A 32 14.32 15.32 -18.19
N ALA A 33 14.87 15.74 -17.05
CA ALA A 33 15.56 14.84 -16.13
C ALA A 33 14.59 13.77 -15.57
N ILE A 34 13.37 14.18 -15.22
CA ILE A 34 12.34 13.25 -14.76
C ILE A 34 11.97 12.25 -15.86
N ARG A 35 11.73 12.74 -17.09
CA ARG A 35 11.42 11.88 -18.25
C ARG A 35 12.51 10.83 -18.47
N ILE A 36 13.79 11.20 -18.43
CA ILE A 36 14.91 10.27 -18.60
C ILE A 36 14.94 9.19 -17.51
N ALA A 37 14.67 9.56 -16.26
CA ALA A 37 14.58 8.59 -15.17
C ALA A 37 13.42 7.60 -15.37
N ILE A 38 12.25 8.09 -15.79
CA ILE A 38 11.12 7.22 -16.13
C ILE A 38 11.48 6.31 -17.31
N GLU A 39 12.10 6.82 -18.38
CA GLU A 39 12.44 6.00 -19.55
C GLU A 39 13.41 4.87 -19.24
N THR A 40 14.29 5.09 -18.26
CA THR A 40 15.22 4.06 -17.79
C THR A 40 14.48 2.88 -17.15
N GLN A 41 13.32 3.13 -16.53
CA GLN A 41 12.50 2.09 -15.88
C GLN A 41 11.39 1.55 -16.80
N CYS A 42 10.62 2.42 -17.43
CA CYS A 42 9.37 2.08 -18.13
C CYS A 42 9.49 2.07 -19.66
N GLY A 43 10.63 2.48 -20.22
CA GLY A 43 10.76 2.73 -21.66
C GLY A 43 10.06 4.02 -22.12
N LYS A 44 9.72 4.11 -23.41
CA LYS A 44 9.31 5.35 -24.08
C LYS A 44 8.29 6.17 -23.26
N THR A 45 8.65 7.43 -22.98
CA THR A 45 7.84 8.33 -22.16
C THR A 45 7.80 9.73 -22.75
N ASP A 46 6.60 10.28 -22.91
CA ASP A 46 6.36 11.61 -23.46
C ASP A 46 5.99 12.62 -22.36
N ILE A 47 6.52 13.85 -22.42
CA ILE A 47 6.15 14.93 -21.50
C ILE A 47 4.78 15.48 -21.90
N VAL A 48 3.80 15.38 -21.01
CA VAL A 48 2.45 15.92 -21.20
C VAL A 48 2.36 17.34 -20.62
N SER A 49 2.89 17.53 -19.41
CA SER A 49 3.07 18.83 -18.76
C SER A 49 4.46 18.91 -18.18
N GLY A 50 5.18 20.01 -18.45
CA GLY A 50 6.52 20.27 -17.92
C GLY A 50 6.56 21.43 -16.93
N SER A 51 5.45 21.78 -16.28
CA SER A 51 5.40 22.94 -15.40
C SER A 51 6.09 22.71 -14.05
N ASP A 52 6.59 23.79 -13.46
CA ASP A 52 7.26 23.77 -12.15
C ASP A 52 6.30 23.43 -10.99
N ALA A 53 4.99 23.70 -11.16
CA ALA A 53 3.98 23.33 -10.17
C ALA A 53 3.56 21.84 -10.26
N LEU A 54 3.53 21.30 -11.48
CA LEU A 54 3.14 19.92 -11.76
C LEU A 54 3.71 19.49 -13.11
N SER A 55 4.50 18.43 -13.12
CA SER A 55 4.88 17.75 -14.36
C SER A 55 4.17 16.40 -14.47
N SER A 56 3.73 16.06 -15.67
CA SER A 56 3.09 14.79 -15.97
C SER A 56 3.64 14.18 -17.26
N PHE A 57 3.67 12.85 -17.28
CA PHE A 57 4.37 12.06 -18.27
C PHE A 57 3.52 10.89 -18.71
N ALA A 58 3.35 10.71 -20.01
CA ALA A 58 2.63 9.58 -20.61
C ALA A 58 3.59 8.42 -20.82
N VAL A 59 3.30 7.26 -20.24
CA VAL A 59 4.17 6.08 -20.24
C VAL A 59 3.64 5.04 -21.22
N GLU A 60 4.27 4.91 -22.39
CA GLU A 60 3.73 4.17 -23.54
C GLU A 60 3.48 2.68 -23.25
N ALA A 61 4.25 2.09 -22.33
CA ALA A 61 4.14 0.69 -21.93
C ALA A 61 2.79 0.35 -21.25
N TYR A 62 2.12 1.34 -20.66
CA TYR A 62 0.90 1.15 -19.89
C TYR A 62 -0.27 1.88 -20.56
N LYS A 63 -1.17 1.14 -21.22
CA LYS A 63 -2.29 1.74 -21.97
C LYS A 63 -3.62 1.41 -21.35
N VAL A 64 -4.47 2.43 -21.25
CA VAL A 64 -5.85 2.32 -20.78
C VAL A 64 -6.79 2.39 -21.98
N ALA A 65 -7.71 1.44 -22.06
CA ALA A 65 -8.75 1.40 -23.08
C ALA A 65 -9.88 2.39 -22.77
N TYR A 66 -10.12 3.34 -23.67
CA TYR A 66 -11.26 4.25 -23.64
C TYR A 66 -12.17 4.02 -24.87
N ARG A 67 -13.36 4.60 -24.87
CA ARG A 67 -14.31 4.48 -25.99
C ARG A 67 -13.74 4.94 -27.33
N ASP A 68 -12.89 5.95 -27.31
CA ASP A 68 -12.31 6.59 -28.51
C ASP A 68 -10.90 6.07 -28.86
N GLY A 69 -10.41 5.04 -28.16
CA GLY A 69 -9.10 4.42 -28.41
C GLY A 69 -8.32 4.11 -27.12
N GLU A 70 -7.09 3.63 -27.29
CA GLU A 70 -6.15 3.41 -26.19
C GLU A 70 -5.30 4.65 -25.97
N MET A 71 -5.14 5.05 -24.70
CA MET A 71 -4.29 6.17 -24.30
C MET A 71 -3.29 5.69 -23.24
N PRO A 72 -2.03 6.12 -23.29
CA PRO A 72 -1.08 5.83 -22.23
C PRO A 72 -1.56 6.38 -20.88
N ALA A 73 -1.40 5.58 -19.83
CA ALA A 73 -1.47 6.04 -18.47
C ALA A 73 -0.38 7.09 -18.23
N GLN A 74 -0.63 7.98 -17.27
CA GLN A 74 0.31 9.01 -16.90
C GLN A 74 0.83 8.82 -15.48
N VAL A 75 2.00 9.38 -15.23
CA VAL A 75 2.52 9.61 -13.88
C VAL A 75 2.78 11.09 -13.71
N MET A 76 2.71 11.57 -12.47
CA MET A 76 2.90 12.98 -12.16
C MET A 76 3.76 13.19 -10.93
N MET A 77 4.42 14.33 -10.92
CA MET A 77 5.23 14.87 -9.83
C MET A 77 4.79 16.31 -9.57
N ALA A 78 4.37 16.60 -8.34
CA ALA A 78 4.07 17.97 -7.89
C ALA A 78 5.33 18.68 -7.39
N ASP A 79 5.19 19.97 -7.11
CA ASP A 79 6.24 20.75 -6.46
C ASP A 79 6.52 20.30 -5.02
N VAL A 80 7.69 20.66 -4.50
CA VAL A 80 8.05 20.44 -3.09
C VAL A 80 7.26 21.42 -2.23
N THR A 81 6.68 20.92 -1.14
CA THR A 81 5.87 21.73 -0.22
C THR A 81 6.23 21.44 1.23
N PRO A 82 5.98 22.39 2.16
CA PRO A 82 6.14 22.12 3.59
C PRO A 82 5.33 20.91 4.04
N PHE A 83 5.91 20.14 4.95
CA PHE A 83 5.32 18.97 5.58
C PHE A 83 5.22 19.17 7.09
N GLN A 84 4.08 18.78 7.64
CA GLN A 84 3.81 18.76 9.08
C GLN A 84 3.69 17.29 9.49
N PRO A 85 4.64 16.74 10.25
CA PRO A 85 4.57 15.36 10.74
C PRO A 85 3.24 15.04 11.42
N GLU A 86 2.62 16.01 12.09
CA GLU A 86 1.34 15.89 12.79
C GLU A 86 0.16 15.59 11.86
N SER A 87 0.34 15.73 10.54
CA SER A 87 -0.65 15.29 9.55
C SER A 87 -0.78 13.77 9.45
N ILE A 88 0.20 13.02 9.96
CA ILE A 88 0.09 11.57 10.14
C ILE A 88 -0.38 11.30 11.57
N THR A 89 -1.50 10.60 11.68
CA THR A 89 -2.23 10.39 12.93
C THR A 89 -1.47 9.47 13.90
N ASP A 90 -1.74 9.61 15.19
CA ASP A 90 -1.20 8.71 16.23
C ASP A 90 -1.51 7.24 15.92
N MET A 91 -2.70 6.97 15.36
CA MET A 91 -3.09 5.61 14.97
C MET A 91 -2.20 5.07 13.86
N GLU A 92 -1.92 5.84 12.82
CA GLU A 92 -1.01 5.42 11.73
C GLU A 92 0.41 5.22 12.25
N ARG A 93 0.88 6.09 13.15
CA ARG A 93 2.21 5.99 13.78
C ARG A 93 2.38 4.71 14.58
N THR A 94 1.32 4.23 15.24
CA THR A 94 1.35 2.92 15.90
C THR A 94 1.57 1.75 14.94
N GLN A 95 1.52 1.95 13.61
CA GLN A 95 1.64 0.90 12.60
C GLN A 95 2.95 0.96 11.80
N PHE A 96 3.97 1.64 12.33
CA PHE A 96 5.31 1.74 11.73
C PHE A 96 6.24 0.56 12.09
N TRP A 97 5.69 -0.60 12.45
CA TRP A 97 6.46 -1.74 12.96
C TRP A 97 7.57 -2.23 12.01
N THR A 98 7.42 -2.05 10.70
CA THR A 98 8.44 -2.40 9.69
C THR A 98 9.57 -1.38 9.57
N MET A 99 9.42 -0.20 10.20
CA MET A 99 10.39 0.89 10.22
C MET A 99 10.60 1.35 11.68
N PRO A 100 11.41 0.64 12.49
CA PRO A 100 11.52 0.87 13.94
C PRO A 100 11.95 2.28 14.35
N ASP A 101 12.68 3.00 13.49
CA ASP A 101 13.11 4.39 13.65
C ASP A 101 12.16 5.39 12.96
N GLY A 102 10.99 4.93 12.52
CA GLY A 102 10.06 5.70 11.70
C GLY A 102 9.58 6.98 12.37
N GLU A 103 9.35 6.98 13.68
CA GLU A 103 8.98 8.20 14.42
C GLU A 103 10.11 9.24 14.39
N ASP A 104 11.33 8.84 14.74
CA ASP A 104 12.51 9.71 14.76
C ASP A 104 12.80 10.30 13.37
N VAL A 105 12.66 9.50 12.31
CA VAL A 105 12.85 9.95 10.92
C VAL A 105 11.75 10.91 10.50
N LEU A 106 10.50 10.57 10.81
CA LEU A 106 9.34 11.40 10.46
C LEU A 106 9.40 12.76 11.16
N GLU A 107 9.85 12.81 12.42
CA GLU A 107 10.04 14.04 13.19
C GLU A 107 11.14 14.96 12.64
N GLN A 108 12.05 14.45 11.80
CA GLN A 108 13.05 15.27 11.12
C GLN A 108 12.52 15.86 9.80
N CYS A 109 11.49 15.27 9.21
CA CYS A 109 10.97 15.71 7.92
C CYS A 109 10.23 17.06 8.02
N ARG A 110 10.56 18.00 7.14
CA ARG A 110 9.96 19.35 7.05
C ARG A 110 9.33 19.63 5.69
N TYR A 111 9.63 18.81 4.69
CA TYR A 111 9.15 18.97 3.33
C TYR A 111 8.65 17.65 2.76
N LYS A 112 7.74 17.74 1.79
CA LYS A 112 7.23 16.61 1.03
C LYS A 112 7.11 16.94 -0.45
N LEU A 113 7.21 15.91 -1.28
CA LEU A 113 6.91 15.96 -2.70
C LEU A 113 5.93 14.84 -3.03
N LEU A 114 4.83 15.18 -3.69
CA LEU A 114 3.84 14.21 -4.15
C LEU A 114 4.27 13.64 -5.49
N ILE A 115 4.28 12.32 -5.58
CA ILE A 115 4.21 11.59 -6.83
C ILE A 115 2.94 10.75 -6.87
N SER A 116 2.36 10.57 -8.06
CA SER A 116 1.14 9.77 -8.22
C SER A 116 1.00 9.27 -9.66
N ASP A 117 0.13 8.30 -9.88
CA ASP A 117 -0.39 8.00 -11.21
C ASP A 117 -1.49 9.00 -11.61
N PHE A 118 -1.79 9.07 -12.90
CA PHE A 118 -2.85 9.89 -13.45
C PHE A 118 -3.45 9.18 -14.66
N MET A 119 -4.78 9.21 -14.82
CA MET A 119 -5.49 8.44 -15.87
C MET A 119 -5.18 6.93 -15.89
N ALA A 120 -4.67 6.35 -14.79
CA ALA A 120 -4.27 4.94 -14.70
C ALA A 120 -5.36 4.04 -14.09
N ALA A 121 -6.44 4.62 -13.58
CA ALA A 121 -7.55 3.90 -12.92
C ALA A 121 -8.24 2.83 -13.80
N GLY A 122 -8.07 2.88 -15.13
CA GLY A 122 -8.61 1.87 -16.04
C GLY A 122 -7.62 0.75 -16.40
N LEU A 123 -6.39 0.78 -15.85
CA LEU A 123 -5.48 -0.37 -15.93
C LEU A 123 -6.01 -1.49 -15.03
N ASP A 124 -5.72 -2.73 -15.40
CA ASP A 124 -5.83 -3.85 -14.46
C ASP A 124 -4.85 -3.64 -13.29
N TYR A 125 -5.14 -4.26 -12.15
CA TYR A 125 -4.39 -4.01 -10.93
C TYR A 125 -2.91 -4.37 -11.07
N LYS A 126 -2.53 -5.41 -11.83
CA LYS A 126 -1.13 -5.80 -12.01
C LYS A 126 -0.39 -4.76 -12.85
N SER A 127 -0.98 -4.30 -13.94
CA SER A 127 -0.42 -3.23 -14.77
C SER A 127 -0.27 -1.93 -13.98
N ARG A 128 -1.28 -1.57 -13.18
CA ARG A 128 -1.22 -0.36 -12.34
C ARG A 128 -0.15 -0.48 -11.25
N SER A 129 -0.04 -1.63 -10.60
CA SER A 129 0.99 -1.92 -9.60
C SER A 129 2.40 -1.82 -10.18
N ALA A 130 2.63 -2.37 -11.37
CA ALA A 130 3.91 -2.28 -12.06
C ALA A 130 4.27 -0.83 -12.42
N LEU A 131 3.31 -0.05 -12.96
CA LEU A 131 3.48 1.38 -13.24
C LEU A 131 3.86 2.17 -11.98
N LEU A 132 3.18 1.93 -10.86
CA LEU A 132 3.45 2.60 -9.59
C LEU A 132 4.83 2.23 -9.03
N ALA A 133 5.23 0.96 -9.14
CA ALA A 133 6.55 0.50 -8.72
C ALA A 133 7.67 1.14 -9.54
N ASP A 134 7.56 1.10 -10.87
CA ASP A 134 8.55 1.73 -11.76
C ASP A 134 8.64 3.24 -11.51
N TRP A 135 7.49 3.88 -11.27
CA TRP A 135 7.45 5.31 -11.00
C TRP A 135 8.10 5.68 -9.67
N LEU A 136 7.83 4.90 -8.62
CA LEU A 136 8.44 5.11 -7.30
C LEU A 136 9.96 4.91 -7.36
N GLU A 137 10.44 3.87 -8.05
CA GLU A 137 11.87 3.62 -8.25
C GLU A 137 12.56 4.77 -9.01
N ALA A 138 11.95 5.24 -10.10
CA ALA A 138 12.45 6.38 -10.85
C ALA A 138 12.51 7.64 -9.97
N ALA A 139 11.45 7.93 -9.22
CA ALA A 139 11.40 9.09 -8.34
C ALA A 139 12.45 9.03 -7.23
N VAL A 140 12.58 7.89 -6.53
CA VAL A 140 13.58 7.72 -5.46
C VAL A 140 15.00 7.90 -6.02
N SER A 141 15.28 7.41 -7.23
CA SER A 141 16.61 7.59 -7.86
C SER A 141 17.00 9.05 -8.11
N LEU A 142 16.00 9.93 -8.28
CA LEU A 142 16.20 11.36 -8.50
C LEU A 142 16.47 12.13 -7.19
N PHE A 143 16.15 11.53 -6.04
CA PHE A 143 16.11 12.21 -4.75
C PHE A 143 16.95 11.47 -3.69
N PRO A 144 18.29 11.50 -3.77
CA PRO A 144 19.18 10.82 -2.83
C PRO A 144 19.09 11.36 -1.39
N THR A 145 18.49 12.54 -1.18
CA THR A 145 18.26 13.15 0.13
C THR A 145 16.91 12.78 0.75
N CYS A 146 16.09 11.99 0.06
CA CYS A 146 14.83 11.48 0.60
C CYS A 146 15.10 10.71 1.90
N LYS A 147 14.32 11.00 2.95
CA LYS A 147 14.46 10.40 4.29
C LYS A 147 13.49 9.25 4.51
N ALA A 148 12.27 9.39 4.00
CA ALA A 148 11.22 8.42 4.13
C ALA A 148 10.24 8.55 2.97
N ILE A 149 9.50 7.48 2.70
CA ILE A 149 8.36 7.48 1.78
C ILE A 149 7.12 7.15 2.60
N TRP A 150 6.08 7.97 2.44
CA TRP A 150 4.78 7.76 3.06
C TRP A 150 3.71 7.45 2.01
N ILE A 151 2.95 6.39 2.27
CA ILE A 151 1.89 5.89 1.39
C ILE A 151 0.56 6.02 2.15
N PRO A 152 -0.24 7.07 1.89
CA PRO A 152 -1.47 7.35 2.66
C PRO A 152 -2.51 6.23 2.58
N SER A 153 -2.59 5.54 1.44
CA SER A 153 -3.59 4.49 1.20
C SER A 153 -3.44 3.28 2.12
N SER A 154 -2.21 3.01 2.57
CA SER A 154 -1.85 1.92 3.48
C SER A 154 -1.39 2.40 4.85
N GLY A 155 -1.25 3.72 5.03
CA GLY A 155 -0.60 4.32 6.21
C GLY A 155 0.86 3.89 6.37
N LYS A 156 1.51 3.34 5.33
CA LYS A 156 2.86 2.79 5.42
C LYS A 156 3.91 3.90 5.38
N LEU A 157 4.89 3.81 6.27
CA LEU A 157 6.12 4.57 6.24
C LEU A 157 7.28 3.58 5.98
N LEU A 158 8.18 3.94 5.08
CA LEU A 158 9.28 3.08 4.67
C LEU A 158 10.53 3.89 4.36
N HIS A 159 11.69 3.26 4.49
CA HIS A 159 12.97 3.82 4.07
C HIS A 159 13.09 3.79 2.54
N PRO A 160 13.73 4.79 1.91
CA PRO A 160 13.99 4.76 0.47
C PRO A 160 14.82 3.54 0.02
N SER A 161 15.67 3.00 0.90
CA SER A 161 16.44 1.78 0.61
C SER A 161 15.55 0.56 0.40
N GLU A 162 14.37 0.48 1.01
CA GLU A 162 13.44 -0.63 0.81
C GLU A 162 12.87 -0.69 -0.61
N ILE A 163 12.95 0.41 -1.36
CA ILE A 163 12.59 0.44 -2.79
C ILE A 163 13.70 -0.18 -3.63
N ALA A 164 14.96 0.11 -3.30
CA ALA A 164 16.11 -0.47 -3.99
C ALA A 164 16.31 -1.96 -3.65
N ASP A 165 16.04 -2.34 -2.40
CA ASP A 165 16.20 -3.69 -1.87
C ASP A 165 14.89 -4.51 -1.92
N ASN A 166 13.94 -4.10 -2.77
CA ASN A 166 12.64 -4.76 -2.89
C ASN A 166 12.83 -6.24 -3.30
N PRO A 167 12.35 -7.21 -2.50
CA PRO A 167 12.58 -8.62 -2.77
C PRO A 167 11.67 -9.20 -3.87
N TYR A 168 10.69 -8.41 -4.33
CA TYR A 168 9.71 -8.83 -5.33
C TYR A 168 10.07 -8.29 -6.72
N GLU A 169 9.51 -8.91 -7.76
CA GLU A 169 9.69 -8.49 -9.16
C GLU A 169 8.34 -8.13 -9.80
N GLY A 170 8.38 -7.36 -10.89
CA GLY A 170 7.19 -6.98 -11.65
C GLY A 170 6.14 -6.28 -10.79
N ALA A 171 4.86 -6.64 -10.97
CA ALA A 171 3.75 -6.04 -10.24
C ALA A 171 3.80 -6.31 -8.73
N ALA A 172 4.38 -7.44 -8.31
CA ALA A 172 4.48 -7.85 -6.91
C ALA A 172 5.32 -6.89 -6.06
N ARG A 173 6.19 -6.08 -6.68
CA ARG A 173 6.92 -4.98 -6.03
C ARG A 173 6.00 -4.05 -5.25
N PHE A 174 4.75 -3.90 -5.69
CA PHE A 174 3.73 -3.14 -4.98
C PHE A 174 3.50 -3.64 -3.55
N LEU A 175 3.61 -4.93 -3.28
CA LEU A 175 3.40 -5.48 -1.94
C LEU A 175 4.40 -4.93 -0.91
N GLN A 176 5.60 -4.51 -1.35
CA GLN A 176 6.61 -3.92 -0.48
C GLN A 176 6.23 -2.51 -0.01
N PHE A 177 5.77 -1.63 -0.91
CA PHE A 177 5.50 -0.22 -0.56
C PHE A 177 4.01 0.08 -0.37
N GLY A 178 3.15 -0.55 -1.17
CA GLY A 178 1.73 -0.22 -1.27
C GLY A 178 0.83 -0.90 -0.24
N MET A 179 1.34 -1.86 0.53
CA MET A 179 0.57 -2.63 1.52
C MET A 179 1.22 -2.62 2.90
N ASN A 180 0.41 -2.43 3.94
CA ASN A 180 0.81 -2.54 5.34
C ASN A 180 0.11 -3.70 6.03
N ILE A 181 0.76 -4.35 7.00
CA ILE A 181 0.13 -5.29 7.93
C ILE A 181 0.07 -4.60 9.28
N ARG A 182 -1.13 -4.44 9.81
CA ARG A 182 -1.41 -3.68 11.02
C ARG A 182 -1.86 -4.62 12.12
N TYR A 183 -1.54 -4.26 13.35
CA TYR A 183 -1.86 -5.04 14.54
C TYR A 183 -2.52 -4.16 15.59
N PHE A 184 -3.57 -4.70 16.20
CA PHE A 184 -4.34 -4.03 17.23
C PHE A 184 -4.70 -5.01 18.36
N THR A 185 -4.64 -4.52 19.59
CA THR A 185 -5.16 -5.24 20.77
C THR A 185 -6.53 -4.70 21.14
N ILE A 186 -7.49 -5.56 21.47
CA ILE A 186 -8.83 -5.15 21.87
C ILE A 186 -8.88 -4.91 23.38
N HIS A 187 -9.07 -3.64 23.76
CA HIS A 187 -9.02 -3.22 25.16
C HIS A 187 -10.06 -3.94 26.02
N GLY A 188 -9.61 -4.55 27.12
CA GLY A 188 -10.48 -5.26 28.07
C GLY A 188 -10.74 -6.72 27.71
N THR A 189 -10.05 -7.26 26.70
CA THR A 189 -10.10 -8.66 26.28
C THR A 189 -8.69 -9.21 26.05
N GLU A 190 -8.55 -10.51 25.79
CA GLU A 190 -7.31 -11.12 25.31
C GLU A 190 -7.21 -11.14 23.77
N ASP A 191 -8.18 -10.51 23.10
CA ASP A 191 -8.34 -10.57 21.66
C ASP A 191 -7.42 -9.57 20.96
N SER A 192 -7.04 -9.96 19.75
CA SER A 192 -6.22 -9.21 18.83
C SER A 192 -6.84 -9.17 17.44
N LEU A 193 -6.51 -8.12 16.71
CA LEU A 193 -6.86 -7.95 15.30
C LEU A 193 -5.57 -7.77 14.50
N VAL A 194 -5.45 -8.54 13.41
CA VAL A 194 -4.46 -8.30 12.36
C VAL A 194 -5.22 -7.99 11.08
N ASP A 195 -4.82 -6.95 10.36
CA ASP A 195 -5.36 -6.68 9.04
C ASP A 195 -4.30 -6.19 8.05
N SER A 196 -4.49 -6.49 6.77
CA SER A 196 -3.74 -5.83 5.69
C SER A 196 -4.44 -4.54 5.31
N LEU A 197 -3.69 -3.52 4.89
CA LEU A 197 -4.26 -2.31 4.32
C LEU A 197 -3.45 -1.89 3.09
N GLY A 198 -4.12 -1.79 1.95
CA GLY A 198 -3.54 -1.22 0.73
C GLY A 198 -4.02 -1.88 -0.56
N LEU A 199 -4.42 -3.15 -0.52
CA LEU A 199 -4.93 -3.86 -1.70
C LEU A 199 -6.24 -3.26 -2.20
N PHE A 200 -7.07 -2.74 -1.29
CA PHE A 200 -8.31 -2.05 -1.64
C PHE A 200 -8.08 -0.82 -2.54
N ALA A 201 -6.92 -0.17 -2.47
CA ALA A 201 -6.58 0.95 -3.36
C ALA A 201 -6.46 0.52 -4.83
N LEU A 202 -6.26 -0.78 -5.08
CA LEU A 202 -6.21 -1.40 -6.40
C LEU A 202 -7.52 -2.09 -6.79
N GLY A 203 -8.54 -2.07 -5.94
CA GLY A 203 -9.80 -2.77 -6.15
C GLY A 203 -9.79 -4.24 -5.75
N LEU A 204 -8.81 -4.65 -4.93
CA LEU A 204 -8.72 -6.00 -4.36
C LEU A 204 -9.12 -5.97 -2.86
N PRO A 205 -9.67 -7.06 -2.31
CA PRO A 205 -9.95 -7.14 -0.88
C PRO A 205 -8.64 -7.20 -0.08
N ASP A 206 -8.62 -6.50 1.05
CA ASP A 206 -7.60 -6.70 2.08
C ASP A 206 -7.93 -7.97 2.91
N VAL A 207 -7.05 -8.39 3.83
CA VAL A 207 -7.25 -9.57 4.68
C VAL A 207 -7.39 -9.15 6.14
N GLN A 208 -8.22 -9.86 6.91
CA GLN A 208 -8.44 -9.58 8.33
C GLN A 208 -8.50 -10.86 9.17
N TYR A 209 -8.04 -10.77 10.42
CA TYR A 209 -8.12 -11.81 11.44
C TYR A 209 -8.52 -11.18 12.76
N HIS A 210 -9.53 -11.75 13.43
CA HIS A 210 -9.85 -11.45 14.83
C HIS A 210 -9.68 -12.73 15.64
N PHE A 211 -8.73 -12.71 16.56
CA PHE A 211 -8.25 -13.93 17.21
C PHE A 211 -7.81 -13.71 18.65
N HIS A 212 -7.68 -14.80 19.39
CA HIS A 212 -7.01 -14.86 20.68
C HIS A 212 -5.90 -15.94 20.66
N THR A 213 -5.01 -15.91 21.65
CA THR A 213 -4.00 -16.94 21.97
C THR A 213 -2.96 -17.33 20.90
N LEU A 214 -3.11 -16.97 19.63
CA LEU A 214 -2.07 -17.12 18.60
C LEU A 214 -0.99 -16.05 18.76
N ASP A 215 0.24 -16.36 18.33
CA ASP A 215 1.32 -15.35 18.26
C ASP A 215 1.00 -14.32 17.16
N PRO A 216 0.89 -13.02 17.50
CA PRO A 216 0.60 -11.98 16.52
C PRO A 216 1.58 -11.90 15.35
N ASN A 217 2.84 -12.27 15.56
CA ASN A 217 3.84 -12.27 14.49
C ASN A 217 3.56 -13.38 13.48
N ASP A 218 3.10 -14.54 13.94
CA ASP A 218 2.75 -15.67 13.08
C ASP A 218 1.51 -15.33 12.25
N VAL A 219 0.50 -14.75 12.89
CA VAL A 219 -0.71 -14.26 12.20
C VAL A 219 -0.39 -13.14 11.22
N SER A 220 0.51 -12.21 11.56
CA SER A 220 0.94 -11.13 10.66
C SER A 220 1.64 -11.66 9.40
N ARG A 221 2.54 -12.65 9.55
CA ARG A 221 3.21 -13.30 8.40
C ARG A 221 2.22 -14.10 7.55
N HIS A 222 1.25 -14.76 8.20
CA HIS A 222 0.17 -15.46 7.51
C HIS A 222 -0.70 -14.48 6.72
N ALA A 223 -1.15 -13.39 7.33
CA ALA A 223 -1.93 -12.33 6.70
C ALA A 223 -1.22 -11.75 5.48
N PHE A 224 0.08 -11.45 5.57
CA PHE A 224 0.88 -11.02 4.42
C PHE A 224 0.88 -12.06 3.31
N SER A 225 1.11 -13.34 3.64
CA SER A 225 1.16 -14.43 2.66
C SER A 225 -0.18 -14.62 1.95
N VAL A 226 -1.29 -14.49 2.69
CA VAL A 226 -2.64 -14.58 2.15
C VAL A 226 -2.95 -13.37 1.25
N ALA A 227 -2.62 -12.15 1.69
CA ALA A 227 -2.81 -10.95 0.87
C ALA A 227 -1.99 -11.02 -0.43
N ALA A 228 -0.74 -11.50 -0.35
CA ALA A 228 0.09 -11.76 -1.53
C ALA A 228 -0.52 -12.83 -2.45
N TYR A 229 -1.11 -13.89 -1.89
CA TYR A 229 -1.82 -14.90 -2.67
C TYR A 229 -3.05 -14.33 -3.40
N LEU A 230 -3.86 -13.49 -2.73
CA LEU A 230 -4.98 -12.80 -3.35
C LEU A 230 -4.52 -11.90 -4.50
N PHE A 231 -3.41 -11.17 -4.31
CA PHE A 231 -2.81 -10.35 -5.35
C PHE A 231 -2.30 -11.16 -6.54
N GLU A 232 -1.58 -12.25 -6.30
CA GLU A 232 -0.97 -13.02 -7.39
C GLU A 232 -1.99 -13.81 -8.22
N ALA A 233 -3.00 -14.36 -7.56
CA ALA A 233 -3.95 -15.29 -8.16
C ALA A 233 -5.32 -14.67 -8.48
N ASP A 234 -5.44 -13.34 -8.45
CA ASP A 234 -6.67 -12.59 -8.77
C ASP A 234 -7.87 -13.05 -7.92
N VAL A 235 -7.70 -12.99 -6.60
CA VAL A 235 -8.72 -13.36 -5.58
C VAL A 235 -9.34 -14.73 -5.86
N PRO A 236 -8.57 -15.82 -5.81
CA PRO A 236 -9.03 -17.15 -6.25
C PRO A 236 -9.96 -17.84 -5.23
N VAL A 237 -10.28 -17.18 -4.11
CA VAL A 237 -11.04 -17.74 -2.98
C VAL A 237 -12.45 -17.16 -3.01
N ASN A 238 -13.46 -18.03 -2.93
CA ASN A 238 -14.86 -17.63 -2.82
C ASN A 238 -15.32 -17.55 -1.36
N ASP A 239 -16.43 -16.85 -1.13
CA ASP A 239 -17.07 -16.78 0.19
C ASP A 239 -17.41 -18.18 0.71
N GLY A 240 -16.98 -18.49 1.94
CA GLY A 240 -17.15 -19.79 2.59
C GLY A 240 -16.13 -20.87 2.20
N GLU A 241 -15.22 -20.60 1.26
CA GLU A 241 -14.06 -21.47 1.02
C GLU A 241 -13.02 -21.33 2.14
N THR A 242 -11.95 -22.11 2.06
CA THR A 242 -10.93 -22.19 3.12
C THR A 242 -9.54 -21.95 2.57
N ILE A 243 -8.67 -21.39 3.40
CA ILE A 243 -7.23 -21.34 3.18
C ILE A 243 -6.48 -22.22 4.19
N ALA A 244 -5.21 -22.51 3.91
CA ALA A 244 -4.33 -23.18 4.85
C ALA A 244 -4.16 -22.32 6.11
N GLY A 245 -4.40 -22.88 7.29
CA GLY A 245 -4.22 -22.23 8.58
C GLY A 245 -2.81 -22.37 9.13
N LEU A 246 -2.66 -22.13 10.43
CA LEU A 246 -1.39 -22.30 11.15
C LEU A 246 -1.39 -23.54 12.04
N LEU A 247 -0.26 -24.23 12.09
CA LEU A 247 0.07 -25.25 13.08
C LEU A 247 1.49 -25.00 13.60
N ASN A 248 1.63 -24.81 14.91
CA ASN A 248 2.92 -24.46 15.55
C ASN A 248 3.61 -23.24 14.92
N GLY A 249 2.83 -22.22 14.51
CA GLY A 249 3.35 -20.97 13.93
C GLY A 249 3.73 -21.05 12.45
N GLU A 250 3.55 -22.21 11.81
CA GLU A 250 3.83 -22.42 10.38
C GLU A 250 2.55 -22.72 9.60
N MET A 251 2.53 -22.37 8.32
CA MET A 251 1.40 -22.64 7.43
C MET A 251 1.25 -24.16 7.23
N ALA A 252 0.06 -24.67 7.52
CA ALA A 252 -0.25 -26.10 7.50
C ALA A 252 -1.40 -26.39 6.54
N PRO A 253 -1.16 -27.04 5.38
CA PRO A 253 -2.18 -27.34 4.37
C PRO A 253 -3.35 -28.18 4.86
N GLU A 254 -3.16 -28.98 5.92
CA GLU A 254 -4.17 -29.82 6.55
C GLU A 254 -5.08 -29.05 7.54
N VAL A 255 -4.69 -27.84 7.93
CA VAL A 255 -5.53 -26.95 8.75
C VAL A 255 -6.30 -26.05 7.78
N HIS A 256 -7.62 -26.08 7.86
CA HIS A 256 -8.48 -25.33 6.95
C HIS A 256 -9.22 -24.24 7.73
N TRP A 257 -8.89 -22.99 7.45
CA TRP A 257 -9.57 -21.82 8.03
C TRP A 257 -10.56 -21.24 7.04
N PRO A 258 -11.86 -21.15 7.38
CA PRO A 258 -12.86 -20.59 6.49
C PRO A 258 -12.67 -19.09 6.31
N CYS A 259 -12.98 -18.62 5.11
CA CYS A 259 -12.91 -17.23 4.70
C CYS A 259 -14.30 -16.67 4.45
N ARG A 260 -14.53 -15.42 4.82
CA ARG A 260 -15.74 -14.66 4.47
C ARG A 260 -15.38 -13.30 3.92
N PHE A 261 -16.15 -12.82 2.94
CA PHE A 261 -16.01 -11.46 2.43
C PHE A 261 -16.99 -10.53 3.15
N GLU A 262 -16.46 -9.56 3.88
CA GLU A 262 -17.25 -8.67 4.71
C GLU A 262 -16.57 -7.30 4.91
N MET A 263 -17.22 -6.42 5.67
CA MET A 263 -16.65 -5.10 5.97
C MET A 263 -15.64 -5.19 7.12
N SER A 264 -14.55 -4.45 6.99
CA SER A 264 -13.49 -4.40 8.00
C SER A 264 -14.01 -3.95 9.36
N LEU A 265 -13.47 -4.56 10.43
CA LEU A 265 -13.73 -4.18 11.81
C LEU A 265 -13.03 -2.90 12.22
N ILE A 266 -11.99 -2.50 11.48
CA ILE A 266 -11.18 -1.33 11.75
C ILE A 266 -11.12 -0.42 10.54
N GLN A 267 -11.02 0.89 10.82
CA GLN A 267 -10.93 1.91 9.79
C GLN A 267 -9.67 1.75 8.92
N PRO A 268 -9.75 2.20 7.66
CA PRO A 268 -10.96 2.68 6.98
C PRO A 268 -11.92 1.52 6.63
N ALA A 269 -13.23 1.77 6.66
CA ALA A 269 -14.23 0.74 6.36
C ALA A 269 -14.14 0.32 4.89
N ARG A 270 -13.80 -0.94 4.63
CA ARG A 270 -13.60 -1.50 3.29
C ARG A 270 -13.95 -2.98 3.27
N GLU A 271 -14.10 -3.55 2.08
CA GLU A 271 -14.25 -4.99 1.94
C GLU A 271 -12.91 -5.69 2.29
N VAL A 272 -13.01 -6.74 3.10
CA VAL A 272 -11.91 -7.61 3.49
C VAL A 272 -12.32 -9.07 3.32
N MET A 273 -11.35 -9.92 3.05
CA MET A 273 -11.45 -11.35 3.30
C MET A 273 -11.09 -11.61 4.76
N ASP A 274 -12.09 -11.83 5.59
CA ASP A 274 -11.91 -12.24 6.98
C ASP A 274 -11.60 -13.74 7.03
N VAL A 275 -10.47 -14.08 7.65
CA VAL A 275 -10.03 -15.45 7.84
C VAL A 275 -10.33 -15.84 9.29
N CYS A 276 -11.20 -16.83 9.47
CA CYS A 276 -11.59 -17.31 10.79
C CYS A 276 -10.63 -18.42 11.25
N PRO A 277 -9.79 -18.19 12.30
CA PRO A 277 -8.78 -19.15 12.71
C PRO A 277 -9.32 -20.29 13.59
N GLY A 278 -10.58 -20.70 13.38
CA GLY A 278 -11.21 -21.83 14.06
C GLY A 278 -11.35 -21.62 15.57
N GLU A 279 -10.75 -22.52 16.38
CA GLU A 279 -10.82 -22.44 17.84
C GLU A 279 -10.12 -21.21 18.43
N TYR A 280 -9.30 -20.51 17.63
CA TYR A 280 -8.64 -19.27 18.01
C TYR A 280 -9.42 -18.03 17.60
N ALA A 281 -10.54 -18.19 16.89
CA ALA A 281 -11.34 -17.07 16.42
C ALA A 281 -11.97 -16.34 17.61
N ALA A 282 -11.95 -15.02 17.55
CA ALA A 282 -12.54 -14.17 18.56
C ALA A 282 -13.70 -13.34 18.01
N GLY A 283 -14.55 -12.86 18.91
CA GLY A 283 -15.82 -12.21 18.58
C GLY A 283 -16.95 -13.22 18.33
N GLU A 284 -18.11 -12.98 18.94
CA GLU A 284 -19.35 -13.68 18.57
C GLU A 284 -19.88 -13.05 17.28
N ARG A 285 -19.50 -13.59 16.13
CA ARG A 285 -20.11 -13.20 14.86
C ARG A 285 -21.21 -14.22 14.51
N GLU A 286 -22.47 -13.80 14.68
CA GLU A 286 -23.64 -14.50 14.10
C GLU A 286 -23.55 -14.52 12.57
#